data_AF-A0AAD6ZRE4-F1
#
_entry.id   AF-A0AAD6ZRE4-F1
#
_cell.length_a   1.000
_cell.length_b   1.000
_cell.length_c   1.000
_cell.angle_alpha   90.00
_cell.angle_beta   90.00
_cell.angle_gamma   90.00
#
_symmetry.space_group_name_H-M   'P 1'
#
loop_
_entity.id
_entity.type
_entity.pdbx_description
1 polymer ?
#
loop_
_entity_poly.entity_id
_entity_poly.type
_entity_poly.pdbx_seq_one_letter_code
_entity_poly.pdbx_strand_id
1 'polypeptide(L)'
;SPFAKYAESTSTYLLVSKSWLRVSTPLLYNVFILQSKAQAKALSLALAGNKVLGTFIKKLRVESGYEASMLTILQSSPNISDLFVSL
;
A
#
# COMPACT_ATOMS: atom_id res chain seq x y z
N SER A 1 13.88 9.22 0.76
CA SER A 1 12.60 9.61 0.11
C SER A 1 11.58 9.95 1.19
N PRO A 2 10.67 10.93 1.04
CA PRO A 2 9.65 11.26 2.04
C PRO A 2 8.67 10.11 2.35
N PHE A 3 8.65 9.08 1.51
CA PHE A 3 7.78 7.90 1.62
C PHE A 3 8.46 6.67 2.25
N ALA A 4 9.77 6.69 2.50
CA ALA A 4 10.46 5.60 3.20
C ALA A 4 11.70 6.13 3.93
N LYS A 5 11.66 6.07 5.27
CA LYS A 5 12.79 6.40 6.16
C LYS A 5 13.23 5.20 7.02
N TYR A 6 12.64 4.03 6.82
CA TYR A 6 12.90 2.86 7.66
C TYR A 6 14.20 2.17 7.24
N ALA A 7 15.06 1.84 8.21
CA ALA A 7 16.33 1.16 7.99
C ALA A 7 16.15 -0.31 7.56
N GLU A 8 15.04 -0.93 7.96
CA GLU A 8 14.69 -2.31 7.63
C GLU A 8 13.39 -2.40 6.83
N SER A 9 13.27 -3.45 6.03
CA SER A 9 12.04 -3.75 5.31
C SER A 9 10.93 -4.12 6.29
N THR A 10 9.78 -3.43 6.20
CA THR A 10 8.61 -3.70 7.03
C THR A 10 8.07 -5.12 6.87
N SER A 11 8.42 -5.81 5.79
CA SER A 11 8.09 -7.22 5.56
C SER A 11 8.76 -8.17 6.55
N THR A 12 9.95 -7.84 7.07
CA THR A 12 10.71 -8.72 7.98
C THR A 12 9.94 -8.93 9.29
N TYR A 13 9.25 -7.91 9.78
CA TYR A 13 8.45 -7.99 11.00
C TYR A 13 7.22 -8.89 10.87
N LEU A 14 6.74 -9.17 9.64
CA LEU A 14 5.56 -10.02 9.43
C LEU A 14 5.83 -11.50 9.75
N LEU A 15 7.10 -11.92 9.70
CA LEU A 15 7.50 -13.33 9.80
C LEU A 15 7.92 -13.76 11.21
N VAL A 16 7.97 -12.84 12.18
CA VAL A 16 8.48 -13.14 13.54
C VAL A 16 7.46 -13.95 14.36
N SER A 17 6.21 -13.48 14.44
CA SER A 17 5.13 -14.18 15.17
C SER A 17 3.76 -13.69 14.73
N LYS A 18 2.69 -14.40 15.13
CA LYS A 18 1.29 -13.99 14.85
C LYS A 18 0.94 -12.61 15.44
N SER A 19 1.52 -12.26 16.59
CA SER A 19 1.32 -10.94 17.19
C SER A 19 2.01 -9.86 16.38
N TRP A 20 3.26 -10.12 15.94
CA TRP A 20 4.01 -9.22 15.09
C TRP A 20 3.35 -9.02 13.72
N LEU A 21 2.80 -10.08 13.12
CA LEU A 21 2.01 -10.00 11.90
C LEU A 21 0.84 -9.02 12.07
N ARG A 22 0.10 -9.11 13.18
CA ARG A 22 -1.05 -8.24 13.45
C ARG A 22 -0.66 -6.77 13.56
N VAL A 23 0.40 -6.44 14.30
CA VAL A 23 0.83 -5.04 14.49
C VAL A 23 1.58 -4.48 13.28
N SER A 24 2.24 -5.33 12.51
CA SER A 24 3.03 -4.92 11.35
C SER A 24 2.21 -4.81 10.06
N THR A 25 1.05 -5.49 9.97
CA THR A 25 0.17 -5.39 8.80
C THR A 25 -0.27 -3.94 8.53
N PRO A 26 -0.79 -3.17 9.50
CA PRO A 26 -1.10 -1.76 9.26
C PRO A 26 0.12 -0.93 8.85
N LEU A 27 1.30 -1.23 9.41
CA LEU A 27 2.55 -0.53 9.10
C LEU A 27 3.02 -0.80 7.67
N LEU A 28 2.91 -2.05 7.21
CA LEU A 28 3.25 -2.45 5.86
C LEU A 28 2.39 -1.72 4.83
N TYR A 29 1.08 -1.64 5.08
CA TYR A 29 0.14 -1.02 4.14
C TYR A 29 0.08 0.51 4.24
N ASN A 30 0.73 1.12 5.25
CA ASN A 30 0.65 2.55 5.51
C ASN A 30 1.15 3.42 4.35
N VAL A 31 2.20 2.98 3.66
CA VAL A 31 2.82 3.71 2.55
C VAL A 31 3.01 2.81 1.35
N PHE A 32 2.39 3.18 0.23
CA PHE A 32 2.57 2.51 -1.06
C PHE A 32 3.18 3.45 -2.09
N ILE A 33 4.19 2.92 -2.81
CA ILE A 33 4.80 3.58 -3.95
C ILE A 33 4.58 2.68 -5.16
N LEU A 34 3.67 3.08 -6.04
CA LEU A 34 3.36 2.38 -7.28
C LEU A 34 4.31 2.89 -8.38
N GLN A 35 5.29 2.07 -8.72
CA GLN A 35 6.27 2.35 -9.79
C GLN A 35 6.03 1.47 -11.03
N SER A 36 5.21 0.42 -10.92
CA SER A 36 4.92 -0.47 -12.06
C SER A 36 3.46 -0.92 -12.14
N LYS A 37 3.02 -1.25 -13.36
CA LYS A 37 1.69 -1.86 -13.62
C LYS A 37 1.48 -3.15 -12.82
N ALA A 38 2.54 -3.96 -12.65
CA ALA A 38 2.47 -5.20 -11.89
C ALA A 38 2.20 -4.94 -10.40
N GLN A 39 2.82 -3.92 -9.80
CA GLN A 39 2.56 -3.51 -8.42
C GLN A 39 1.12 -3.01 -8.24
N ALA A 40 0.64 -2.16 -9.15
CA ALA A 40 -0.74 -1.66 -9.10
C ALA A 40 -1.75 -2.80 -9.22
N LYS A 41 -1.51 -3.75 -10.13
CA LYS A 41 -2.37 -4.94 -10.29
C LYS A 41 -2.36 -5.82 -9.04
N ALA A 42 -1.17 -6.14 -8.51
CA ALA A 42 -1.03 -6.94 -7.29
C ALA A 42 -1.75 -6.29 -6.09
N LEU A 43 -1.61 -4.97 -5.92
CA LEU A 43 -2.29 -4.23 -4.87
C LEU A 43 -3.81 -4.27 -5.06
N SER A 44 -4.30 -4.03 -6.28
CA SER A 44 -5.74 -4.11 -6.57
C SER A 44 -6.33 -5.48 -6.26
N LEU A 45 -5.60 -6.57 -6.54
CA LEU A 45 -6.02 -7.94 -6.21
C LEU A 45 -6.01 -8.18 -4.69
N ALA A 46 -5.01 -7.71 -3.98
CA ALA A 46 -4.94 -7.82 -2.52
C ALA A 46 -6.11 -7.08 -1.84
N LEU A 47 -6.43 -5.88 -2.32
CA LEU A 47 -7.55 -5.07 -1.81
C LEU A 47 -8.91 -5.66 -2.17
N ALA A 48 -9.04 -6.29 -3.34
CA ALA A 48 -10.24 -7.02 -3.72
C ALA A 48 -10.50 -8.23 -2.81
N GLY A 49 -9.43 -8.95 -2.39
CA GLY A 49 -9.53 -10.07 -1.45
C GLY A 49 -9.83 -9.65 -0.02
N ASN A 50 -9.34 -8.49 0.43
CA ASN A 50 -9.63 -7.95 1.76
C ASN A 50 -9.62 -6.42 1.77
N LYS A 51 -10.82 -5.83 1.74
CA LYS A 51 -11.01 -4.37 1.73
C LYS A 51 -10.49 -3.67 2.99
N VAL A 52 -10.40 -4.37 4.13
CA VAL A 52 -9.87 -3.78 5.38
C VAL A 52 -8.43 -3.33 5.20
N LEU A 53 -7.64 -4.03 4.37
CA LEU A 53 -6.26 -3.67 4.10
C LEU A 53 -6.13 -2.27 3.48
N GLY A 54 -7.10 -1.86 2.67
CA GLY A 54 -7.10 -0.53 2.06
C GLY A 54 -7.32 0.60 3.05
N THR A 55 -7.98 0.32 4.19
CA THR A 55 -8.17 1.32 5.26
C THR A 55 -6.87 1.71 5.95
N PHE A 56 -5.83 0.89 5.85
CA PHE A 56 -4.52 1.18 6.40
C PHE A 56 -3.65 2.05 5.48
N ILE A 57 -4.04 2.20 4.21
CA ILE A 57 -3.28 2.99 3.24
C ILE A 57 -3.51 4.48 3.55
N LYS A 58 -2.43 5.17 3.94
CA LYS A 58 -2.44 6.62 4.22
C LYS A 58 -1.68 7.41 3.19
N LYS A 59 -0.57 6.86 2.70
CA LYS A 59 0.31 7.53 1.74
C LYS A 59 0.38 6.73 0.46
N LEU A 60 -0.05 7.34 -0.64
CA LEU A 60 -0.04 6.74 -1.96
C LEU A 60 0.79 7.61 -2.90
N ARG A 61 1.84 7.02 -3.48
CA ARG A 61 2.64 7.63 -4.54
C ARG A 61 2.43 6.85 -5.83
N VAL A 62 2.12 7.55 -6.91
CA VAL A 62 1.77 6.99 -8.22
C VAL A 62 2.66 7.62 -9.28
N GLU A 63 3.48 6.82 -9.96
CA GLU A 63 4.38 7.30 -11.02
C GLU A 63 3.77 7.25 -12.43
N SER A 64 2.61 6.62 -12.60
CA SER A 64 1.96 6.47 -13.91
C SER A 64 0.47 6.13 -13.75
N GLY A 65 -0.35 6.48 -14.75
CA GLY A 65 -1.75 6.08 -14.80
C GLY A 65 -1.91 4.56 -15.00
N TYR A 66 -2.13 3.79 -13.93
CA TYR A 66 -2.27 2.32 -13.99
C TYR A 66 -3.71 1.83 -14.25
N GLU A 67 -4.48 2.56 -15.05
CA GLU A 67 -5.81 2.18 -15.56
C GLU A 67 -6.78 1.68 -14.46
N ALA A 68 -7.53 0.60 -14.71
CA ALA A 68 -8.60 0.09 -13.85
C ALA A 68 -8.13 -0.28 -12.42
N SER A 69 -6.87 -0.70 -12.25
CA SER A 69 -6.31 -1.02 -10.94
C SER A 69 -6.27 0.20 -10.02
N MET A 70 -6.01 1.40 -10.55
CA MET A 70 -6.01 2.64 -9.76
C MET A 70 -7.40 2.95 -9.22
N LEU A 71 -8.45 2.74 -10.02
CA LEU A 71 -9.82 2.98 -9.59
C LEU A 71 -10.20 2.05 -8.42
N THR A 72 -9.86 0.77 -8.50
CA THR A 72 -10.08 -0.18 -7.40
C THR A 72 -9.29 0.20 -6.14
N ILE A 73 -8.03 0.63 -6.29
CA ILE A 73 -7.19 1.04 -5.17
C ILE A 73 -7.78 2.26 -4.46
N LEU A 74 -8.15 3.30 -5.21
CA LEU A 74 -8.74 4.52 -4.66
C LEU A 74 -10.09 4.25 -3.98
N GLN A 75 -10.96 3.43 -4.58
CA GLN A 75 -12.24 3.04 -3.96
C GLN A 75 -12.06 2.24 -2.67
N SER A 76 -10.99 1.44 -2.59
CA SER A 76 -10.72 0.59 -1.42
C SER A 76 -9.92 1.30 -0.33
N SER A 77 -9.41 2.52 -0.59
CA SER A 77 -8.49 3.24 0.28
C SER A 77 -9.06 4.61 0.70
N PRO A 78 -10.10 4.64 1.56
CA PRO A 78 -10.77 5.89 1.92
C PRO A 78 -9.92 6.81 2.82
N ASN A 79 -8.86 6.29 3.44
CA ASN A 79 -8.06 7.01 4.45
C ASN A 79 -6.75 7.61 3.89
N ILE A 80 -6.65 7.77 2.58
CA ILE A 80 -5.47 8.38 1.96
C ILE A 80 -5.39 9.85 2.41
N SER A 81 -4.34 10.19 3.17
CA SER A 81 -4.02 11.55 3.60
C SER A 81 -3.01 12.24 2.68
N ASP A 82 -2.08 11.46 2.13
CA ASP A 82 -1.00 11.96 1.29
C ASP A 82 -1.05 11.25 -0.08
N LEU A 83 -1.48 11.98 -1.11
CA LEU A 83 -1.45 11.50 -2.49
C LEU A 83 -0.40 12.28 -3.28
N PHE A 84 0.55 11.57 -3.87
CA PHE A 84 1.52 12.13 -4.80
C PHE A 84 1.38 11.46 -6.16
N VAL A 85 1.22 12.26 -7.21
CA VAL A 85 1.14 11.79 -8.58
C VAL A 85 2.24 12.46 -9.37
N SER A 86 3.15 11.68 -9.93
CA SER A 86 4.10 12.13 -10.96
C SER A 86 3.56 11.73 -12.33
N LEU A 87 3.77 12.64 -13.30
CA LEU A 87 3.42 12.45 -14.70
C LEU A 87 4.62 11.94 -15.50
#